data_AF-A0A930MB75-F1
#
_entry.id   AF-A0A930MB75-F1
#
_cell.length_a   1.000
_cell.length_b   1.000
_cell.length_c   1.000
_cell.angle_alpha   90.00
_cell.angle_beta   90.00
_cell.angle_gamma   90.00
#
_symmetry.space_group_name_H-M   'P 1'
#
loop_
_entity.id
_entity.type
_entity.pdbx_description
1 polymer ?
#
loop_
_entity_poly.entity_id
_entity_poly.type
_entity_poly.pdbx_seq_one_letter_code
_entity_poly.pdbx_strand_id
1 'polypeptide(L)' 'MKIMLSAGETSGDLHGAALARELRTLDPSVKLIGFGGTEMAAAGVTLRQNYADY' A
#
# COMPACT_ATOMS: atom_id res chain seq x y z
N MET A 1 -4.53 -11.82 8.73
CA MET A 1 -3.89 -10.68 9.45
C MET A 1 -4.25 -9.36 8.76
N LYS A 2 -4.16 -8.20 9.43
CA LYS A 2 -4.33 -6.87 8.80
C LYS A 2 -3.09 -6.03 9.03
N ILE A 3 -2.52 -5.46 7.96
CA ILE A 3 -1.31 -4.63 7.99
C ILE A 3 -1.67 -3.24 7.48
N MET A 4 -1.14 -2.21 8.14
CA MET A 4 -1.22 -0.84 7.69
C MET A 4 0.12 -0.38 7.10
N LEU A 5 0.08 0.12 5.87
CA LEU A 5 1.23 0.72 5.18
C LEU A 5 1.06 2.25 5.15
N SER A 6 2.14 3.00 5.37
CA SER A 6 2.10 4.46 5.37
C SER A 6 3.26 5.02 4.56
N ALA A 7 2.94 5.72 3.48
CA ALA A 7 3.86 6.44 2.61
C ALA A 7 3.34 7.87 2.39
N GLY A 8 4.22 8.86 2.56
CA GLY A 8 3.89 10.29 2.38
C GLY A 8 4.49 10.92 1.13
N GLU A 9 5.15 10.14 0.28
CA GLU A 9 5.85 10.60 -0.91
C GLU A 9 5.87 9.50 -1.99
N THR A 10 6.17 9.89 -3.24
CA THR A 10 6.23 8.98 -4.39
C THR A 10 7.21 7.82 -4.19
N SER A 11 8.37 8.07 -3.57
CA SER A 11 9.35 7.02 -3.32
C SER A 11 8.79 5.96 -2.37
N GLY A 12 8.07 6.38 -1.32
CA GLY A 12 7.39 5.50 -0.38
C GLY A 12 6.23 4.73 -1.01
N ASP A 13 5.49 5.34 -1.94
CA ASP A 13 4.41 4.68 -2.67
C ASP A 13 4.92 3.49 -3.51
N LEU A 14 6.03 3.70 -4.23
CA LEU A 14 6.68 2.66 -5.02
C LEU A 14 7.16 1.49 -4.16
N HIS A 15 7.83 1.78 -3.04
CA HIS A 15 8.32 0.75 -2.12
C HIS A 15 7.17 0.04 -1.39
N GLY A 16 6.14 0.79 -0.98
CA GLY A 16 4.94 0.25 -0.35
C GLY A 16 4.16 -0.67 -1.28
N ALA A 17 4.08 -0.33 -2.57
CA ALA A 17 3.48 -1.16 -3.60
C ALA A 17 4.24 -2.47 -3.81
N ALA A 18 5.57 -2.42 -3.90
CA ALA A 18 6.40 -3.62 -4.01
C ALA A 18 6.21 -4.54 -2.79
N LEU A 19 6.25 -3.99 -1.58
CA LEU A 19 6.00 -4.74 -0.35
C LEU A 19 4.59 -5.36 -0.33
N ALA A 20 3.57 -4.61 -0.75
CA ALA A 20 2.19 -5.10 -0.79
C ALA A 20 2.03 -6.30 -1.74
N ARG A 21 2.71 -6.29 -2.89
CA ARG A 21 2.71 -7.42 -3.85
C ARG A 21 3.31 -8.67 -3.21
N GLU A 22 4.50 -8.56 -2.61
CA GLU A 22 5.17 -9.69 -1.97
C GLU A 22 4.39 -10.24 -0.77
N LEU A 23 3.79 -9.37 0.05
CA LEU A 23 2.94 -9.80 1.17
C LEU A 23 1.74 -10.61 0.70
N ARG A 24 1.10 -10.21 -0.41
CA ARG A 24 -0.03 -10.95 -0.99
C ARG A 24 0.41 -12.26 -1.65
N THR A 25 1.62 -12.33 -2.19
CA THR A 25 2.20 -13.59 -2.69
C THR A 25 2.43 -14.57 -1.55
N LEU A 26 2.93 -14.11 -0.41
CA LEU A 26 3.19 -14.94 0.77
C LEU A 26 1.89 -15.38 1.47
N ASP A 27 0.93 -14.48 1.61
CA ASP A 27 -0.38 -14.76 2.20
C ASP A 27 -1.48 -14.01 1.43
N PRO A 28 -2.19 -14.71 0.51
CA PRO A 28 -3.30 -14.12 -0.25
C PRO A 28 -4.47 -13.63 0.62
N SER A 29 -4.56 -14.06 1.88
CA SER A 29 -5.62 -13.65 2.81
C SER A 29 -5.29 -12.35 3.56
N VAL A 30 -4.07 -11.83 3.41
CA VAL A 30 -3.62 -10.61 4.08
C VAL A 30 -4.47 -9.41 3.64
N LYS A 31 -4.94 -8.63 4.61
CA LYS A 31 -5.67 -7.39 4.35
C LYS A 31 -4.72 -6.22 4.48
N LEU A 32 -4.53 -5.47 3.40
CA LEU A 32 -3.66 -4.30 3.36
C LEU A 32 -4.51 -3.03 3.34
N ILE A 33 -4.25 -2.13 4.29
CA ILE A 33 -4.80 -0.78 4.32
C ILE A 33 -3.66 0.23 4.35
N GLY A 34 -3.89 1.48 3.97
CA GLY A 34 -2.79 2.44 4.10
C GLY A 34 -3.05 3.88 3.71
N PHE A 35 -2.02 4.69 3.93
CA PHE A 35 -1.82 6.01 3.35
C PHE A 35 -0.70 5.88 2.32
N GLY A 36 -0.91 6.39 1.11
CA GLY A 36 -0.01 6.14 -0.02
C GLY A 36 -0.53 6.76 -1.29
N GLY A 37 -0.06 6.32 -2.44
CA GLY A 37 -0.47 6.83 -3.74
C GLY A 37 -1.00 5.73 -4.65
N THR A 38 -1.05 6.06 -5.94
CA THR A 38 -1.62 5.22 -6.98
C THR A 38 -0.96 3.85 -7.06
N GLU A 39 0.35 3.75 -6.79
CA GLU A 39 1.07 2.48 -6.88
C GLU A 39 0.66 1.52 -5.77
N MET A 40 0.53 2.00 -4.54
CA MET A 40 0.02 1.19 -3.43
C MET A 40 -1.43 0.75 -3.67
N ALA A 41 -2.27 1.64 -4.20
CA ALA A 41 -3.64 1.28 -4.59
C ALA A 41 -3.64 0.16 -5.65
N ALA A 42 -2.83 0.29 -6.70
CA ALA A 42 -2.70 -0.71 -7.75
C ALA A 42 -2.15 -2.05 -7.25
N ALA A 43 -1.30 -2.05 -6.21
CA ALA A 43 -0.83 -3.25 -5.53
C ALA A 43 -1.89 -3.92 -4.62
N GLY A 44 -3.08 -3.31 -4.48
CA GLY A 44 -4.20 -3.82 -3.69
C GLY A 44 -4.19 -3.39 -2.23
N VAL A 45 -3.48 -2.31 -1.91
CA VAL A 45 -3.67 -1.63 -0.62
C VAL A 45 -4.96 -0.82 -0.69
N THR A 46 -5.85 -1.03 0.28
CA THR A 46 -7.04 -0.18 0.41
C THR A 46 -6.64 1.16 1.03
N LEU A 47 -6.54 2.20 0.21
CA LEU A 47 -6.15 3.53 0.68
C LEU A 47 -7.23 4.16 1.55
N ARG A 48 -6.78 4.82 2.63
CA ARG A 48 -7.59 5.69 3.49
C ARG A 48 -7.47 7.16 3.10
N GLN A 49 -6.32 7.56 2.55
CA GLN A 49 -6.03 8.88 2.00
C GLN A 49 -4.92 8.74 0.95
N ASN A 50 -4.97 9.54 -0.11
CA ASN A 50 -3.85 9.69 -1.05
C ASN A 50 -2.95 10.84 -0.59
N TYR A 51 -1.62 10.67 -0.61
CA TYR A 51 -0.70 11.76 -0.25
C TYR A 51 -0.75 12.94 -1.23
N ALA A 52 -1.21 12.71 -2.47
CA ALA A 52 -1.38 13.77 -3.46
C ALA A 52 -2.57 14.70 -3.16
N ASP A 53 -3.46 14.29 -2.25
CA ASP A 53 -4.64 15.05 -1.83
C ASP A 53 -4.38 15.88 -0.55
N TYR A 54 -3.10 16.03 -0.15
CA TYR A 54 -2.67 16.89 0.96
C TYR A 54 -2.34 18.32 0.51
#